data_AF-A0A1H1RWL9-F1
#
_entry.id   AF-A0A1H1RWL9-F1
#
_cell.length_a   1.000
_cell.length_b   1.000
_cell.length_c   1.000
_cell.angle_alpha   90.00
_cell.angle_beta   90.00
_cell.angle_gamma   90.00
#
_symmetry.space_group_name_H-M   'P 1'
#
loop_
_entity.id
_entity.type
_entity.pdbx_description
1 polymer ?
#
loop_
_entity_poly.entity_id
_entity_poly.type
_entity_poly.pdbx_seq_one_letter_code
_entity_poly.pdbx_strand_id
1 'polypeptide(L)'
;MKTFKLVLVLIVFNLNYSQAQQKENQTTIKNNDTMKTFVIERIIPGVGELTAEQLKGISQTSCSVLKEMGPKIEWQHSYVTGNKVYCVYKAENKELIEEHAKKGGFPANSISEVATLISPATAEQ
;
A
#
# COMPACT_ATOMS: atom_id res chain seq x y z
N MET A 1 -6.09 16.60 -50.26
CA MET A 1 -5.96 17.43 -49.04
C MET A 1 -6.69 16.88 -47.81
N LYS A 2 -7.90 16.30 -47.91
CA LYS A 2 -8.65 15.79 -46.75
C LYS A 2 -8.02 14.55 -46.07
N THR A 3 -7.43 13.65 -46.84
CA THR A 3 -6.78 12.42 -46.34
C THR A 3 -5.49 12.70 -45.56
N PHE A 4 -4.65 13.64 -46.04
CA PHE A 4 -3.43 14.06 -45.33
C PHE A 4 -3.72 14.71 -43.97
N LYS A 5 -4.79 15.51 -43.86
CA LYS A 5 -5.22 16.10 -42.58
C LYS A 5 -5.67 15.03 -41.57
N LEU A 6 -6.37 13.99 -42.02
CA LEU A 6 -6.85 12.92 -41.14
C LEU A 6 -5.71 12.05 -40.59
N VAL A 7 -4.74 11.72 -41.44
CA VAL A 7 -3.53 10.96 -41.04
C VAL A 7 -2.72 11.75 -40.02
N LEU A 8 -2.56 13.07 -40.22
CA LEU A 8 -1.83 13.94 -39.28
C LEU A 8 -2.51 13.99 -37.90
N VAL A 9 -3.84 14.07 -37.84
CA VAL A 9 -4.59 14.09 -36.57
C VAL A 9 -4.43 12.78 -35.80
N LEU A 10 -4.48 11.63 -36.48
CA LEU A 10 -4.29 10.33 -35.83
C LEU A 10 -2.87 10.16 -35.27
N ILE A 11 -1.84 10.63 -35.98
CA ILE A 11 -0.45 10.57 -35.50
C ILE A 11 -0.28 11.44 -34.24
N VAL A 12 -0.81 12.66 -34.26
CA VAL A 12 -0.74 13.57 -33.11
C VAL A 12 -1.50 12.98 -31.91
N PHE A 13 -2.66 12.34 -32.13
CA PHE A 13 -3.41 11.70 -31.05
C PHE A 13 -2.64 10.52 -30.41
N ASN A 14 -2.00 9.68 -31.22
CA ASN A 14 -1.19 8.56 -30.73
C ASN A 14 0.07 9.03 -29.98
N LEU A 15 0.74 10.09 -30.45
CA LEU A 15 1.89 10.67 -29.74
C LEU A 15 1.50 11.23 -28.37
N ASN A 16 0.38 11.97 -28.29
CA ASN A 16 -0.12 12.49 -27.02
C ASN A 16 -0.50 11.36 -26.06
N TYR A 17 -1.14 10.31 -26.57
CA TYR A 17 -1.54 9.14 -25.76
C TYR A 17 -0.32 8.40 -25.20
N SER A 18 0.71 8.16 -26.02
CA SER A 18 1.96 7.52 -25.58
C SER A 18 2.71 8.36 -24.54
N GLN A 19 2.74 9.69 -24.71
CA GLN A 19 3.35 10.58 -23.71
C GLN A 19 2.60 10.60 -22.38
N ALA A 20 1.27 10.54 -22.40
CA ALA A 20 0.46 10.43 -21.18
C ALA A 20 0.74 9.12 -20.42
N GLN A 21 0.79 7.98 -21.14
CA GLN A 21 1.10 6.68 -20.54
C GLN A 21 2.53 6.61 -19.97
N GLN A 22 3.52 7.22 -20.63
CA GLN A 22 4.89 7.27 -20.11
C GLN A 22 5.01 8.10 -18.83
N LYS A 23 4.27 9.21 -18.72
CA LYS A 23 4.27 10.07 -17.54
C LYS A 23 3.61 9.39 -16.33
N GLU A 24 2.51 8.68 -16.55
CA GLU A 24 1.84 7.89 -15.52
C GLU A 24 2.75 6.77 -15.02
N ASN A 25 3.37 6.00 -15.92
CA ASN A 25 4.23 4.88 -15.55
C ASN A 25 5.54 5.32 -14.86
N GLN A 26 6.14 6.45 -15.27
CA GLN A 26 7.32 7.02 -14.60
C GLN A 26 7.01 7.52 -13.18
N THR A 27 5.81 8.07 -12.96
CA THR A 27 5.39 8.53 -11.64
C THR A 27 5.21 7.34 -10.69
N THR A 28 4.61 6.25 -11.17
CA THR A 28 4.43 5.01 -10.41
C THR A 28 5.77 4.34 -10.06
N ILE A 29 6.73 4.32 -11.00
CA ILE A 29 8.05 3.71 -10.75
C ILE A 29 8.90 4.53 -9.78
N LYS A 30 8.88 5.87 -9.85
CA LYS A 30 9.65 6.71 -8.91
C LYS A 30 9.10 6.69 -7.47
N ASN A 31 7.80 6.52 -7.29
CA ASN A 31 7.18 6.49 -5.97
C ASN A 31 7.44 5.17 -5.21
N ASN A 32 7.84 4.11 -5.90
CA ASN A 32 8.05 2.80 -5.28
C ASN A 32 9.45 2.66 -4.62
N ASP A 33 10.38 3.58 -4.90
CA ASP A 33 11.76 3.59 -4.37
C ASP A 33 11.88 4.37 -3.04
N THR A 34 10.83 5.09 -2.63
CA THR A 34 10.81 5.92 -1.40
C THR A 34 10.12 5.24 -0.21
N MET A 35 9.36 4.16 -0.44
CA MET A 35 8.59 3.51 0.62
C MET A 35 9.45 2.55 1.46
N LYS A 36 9.31 2.67 2.79
CA LYS A 36 9.92 1.78 3.78
C LYS A 36 8.92 0.72 4.21
N THR A 37 9.41 -0.43 4.67
CA THR A 37 8.56 -1.48 5.24
C THR A 37 8.45 -1.28 6.75
N PHE A 38 7.25 -1.38 7.28
CA PHE A 38 6.96 -1.29 8.71
C PHE A 38 6.26 -2.55 9.19
N VAL A 39 6.63 -3.00 10.39
CA VAL A 39 5.90 -4.02 11.15
C VAL A 39 5.18 -3.33 12.31
N ILE A 40 3.88 -3.57 12.42
CA ILE A 40 3.00 -2.96 13.40
C ILE A 40 2.46 -4.04 14.32
N GLU A 41 2.62 -3.88 15.63
CA GLU A 41 1.95 -4.70 16.63
C GLU A 41 0.69 -3.99 17.13
N ARG A 42 -0.44 -4.70 17.09
CA ARG A 42 -1.74 -4.23 17.57
C ARG A 42 -2.24 -5.19 18.65
N ILE A 43 -2.47 -4.69 19.85
CA ILE A 43 -3.05 -5.45 20.96
C ILE A 43 -4.57 -5.33 20.84
N ILE A 44 -5.23 -6.44 20.49
CA ILE A 44 -6.67 -6.54 20.34
C ILE A 44 -7.10 -7.84 21.04
N PRO A 45 -7.54 -7.78 22.31
CA PRO A 45 -7.91 -8.96 23.07
C PRO A 45 -8.98 -9.81 22.35
N GLY A 46 -8.75 -11.11 22.27
CA GLY A 46 -9.68 -12.06 21.64
C GLY A 46 -9.78 -11.98 20.12
N VAL A 47 -8.89 -11.24 19.44
CA VAL A 47 -8.95 -11.06 17.98
C VAL A 47 -8.84 -12.38 17.19
N GLY A 48 -8.16 -13.39 17.75
CA GLY A 48 -8.05 -14.71 17.16
C GLY A 48 -9.35 -15.52 17.16
N GLU A 49 -10.32 -15.14 18.00
CA GLU A 49 -11.63 -15.79 18.11
C GLU A 49 -12.67 -15.13 17.18
N LEU A 50 -12.29 -14.05 16.48
CA LEU A 50 -13.20 -13.38 15.56
C LEU A 50 -13.52 -14.25 14.35
N THR A 51 -14.77 -14.18 13.91
CA THR A 51 -15.22 -14.88 12.70
C THR A 51 -14.60 -14.27 11.46
N ALA A 52 -14.59 -15.04 10.36
CA ALA A 52 -14.14 -14.55 9.06
C ALA A 52 -14.90 -13.28 8.61
N GLU A 53 -16.18 -13.16 8.94
CA GLU A 53 -16.99 -11.98 8.63
C GLU A 53 -16.55 -10.75 9.44
N GLN A 54 -16.26 -10.93 10.73
CA GLN A 54 -15.74 -9.85 11.57
C GLN A 54 -14.36 -9.39 11.09
N LEU A 55 -13.46 -10.33 10.78
CA LEU A 55 -12.14 -10.01 10.21
C LEU A 55 -12.24 -9.32 8.85
N LYS A 56 -13.21 -9.71 8.02
CA LYS A 56 -13.53 -9.03 6.77
C LYS A 56 -13.97 -7.59 7.02
N GLY A 57 -14.83 -7.35 8.01
CA GLY A 57 -15.26 -6.00 8.40
C GLY A 57 -14.08 -5.11 8.81
N ILE A 58 -13.18 -5.63 9.65
CA ILE A 58 -11.95 -4.91 10.05
C ILE A 58 -11.09 -4.58 8.82
N SER A 59 -10.93 -5.54 7.91
CA SER A 59 -10.17 -5.35 6.67
C SER A 59 -10.79 -4.28 5.78
N GLN A 60 -12.12 -4.26 5.66
CA GLN A 60 -12.85 -3.26 4.88
C GLN A 60 -12.64 -1.84 5.44
N THR A 61 -12.70 -1.67 6.76
CA THR A 61 -12.40 -0.38 7.41
C THR A 61 -10.99 0.08 7.10
N SER A 62 -9.99 -0.79 7.27
CA SER A 62 -8.58 -0.47 6.94
C SER A 62 -8.42 -0.03 5.48
N CYS A 63 -9.02 -0.78 4.54
CA CYS A 63 -8.95 -0.47 3.11
C CYS A 63 -9.69 0.82 2.74
N SER A 64 -10.77 1.17 3.42
CA SER A 64 -11.47 2.45 3.19
C SER A 64 -10.56 3.63 3.53
N VAL A 65 -9.91 3.59 4.69
CA VAL A 65 -8.97 4.63 5.12
C VAL A 65 -7.78 4.74 4.17
N LEU A 66 -7.22 3.62 3.71
CA LEU A 66 -6.11 3.63 2.75
C LEU A 66 -6.48 4.30 1.43
N LYS A 67 -7.71 4.09 0.93
CA LYS A 67 -8.19 4.76 -0.27
C LYS A 67 -8.22 6.28 -0.11
N GLU A 68 -8.56 6.77 1.08
CA GLU A 68 -8.57 8.21 1.39
C GLU A 68 -7.16 8.79 1.54
N MET A 69 -6.22 8.01 2.07
CA MET A 69 -4.83 8.43 2.28
C MET A 69 -3.97 8.36 1.01
N GLY A 70 -4.42 7.62 -0.01
CA GLY A 70 -3.74 7.51 -1.28
C GLY A 70 -2.51 6.61 -1.25
N PRO A 71 -1.68 6.61 -2.30
CA PRO A 71 -0.69 5.58 -2.57
C PRO A 71 0.59 5.66 -1.72
N LYS A 72 0.65 6.59 -0.77
CA LYS A 72 1.85 6.82 0.08
C LYS A 72 1.97 5.82 1.23
N ILE A 73 0.93 5.00 1.41
CA ILE A 73 0.84 3.95 2.41
C ILE A 73 0.11 2.76 1.76
N GLU A 74 0.61 1.57 2.01
CA GLU A 74 0.06 0.34 1.45
C GLU A 74 0.08 -0.75 2.52
N TRP A 75 -1.07 -1.36 2.75
CA TRP A 75 -1.16 -2.55 3.58
C TRP A 75 -0.79 -3.78 2.76
N GLN A 76 0.23 -4.52 3.20
CA GLN A 76 0.66 -5.75 2.52
C GLN A 76 -0.16 -6.96 3.01
N HIS A 77 -0.15 -7.19 4.32
CA HIS A 77 -0.87 -8.30 4.97
C HIS A 77 -0.84 -8.15 6.49
N SER A 78 -1.61 -8.98 7.18
CA SER A 78 -1.64 -9.08 8.63
C SER A 78 -1.67 -10.53 9.09
N TYR A 79 -0.97 -10.82 10.18
CA TYR A 79 -1.06 -12.07 10.92
C TYR A 79 -1.94 -11.86 12.14
N VAL A 80 -3.05 -12.59 12.21
CA VAL A 80 -3.93 -12.60 13.38
C VAL A 80 -3.47 -13.73 14.30
N THR A 81 -3.28 -13.40 15.57
CA THR A 81 -2.98 -14.36 16.65
C THR A 81 -4.08 -14.30 17.70
N GLY A 82 -3.94 -14.96 18.85
CA GLY A 82 -4.98 -14.95 19.89
C GLY A 82 -5.40 -13.54 20.33
N ASN A 83 -4.44 -12.70 20.77
CA ASN A 83 -4.73 -11.37 21.34
C ASN A 83 -4.03 -10.22 20.62
N LYS A 84 -3.35 -10.51 19.50
CA LYS A 84 -2.58 -9.51 18.76
C LYS A 84 -2.73 -9.70 17.27
N VAL A 85 -2.62 -8.59 16.55
CA VAL A 85 -2.45 -8.57 15.10
C VAL A 85 -1.08 -7.97 14.79
N TYR A 86 -0.31 -8.64 13.94
CA TYR A 86 0.94 -8.11 13.40
C TYR A 86 0.71 -7.73 11.95
N CYS A 87 0.84 -6.46 11.62
CA CYS A 87 0.63 -5.99 10.26
C CYS A 87 1.95 -5.63 9.59
N VAL A 88 2.04 -5.91 8.30
CA VAL A 88 3.15 -5.46 7.44
C VAL A 88 2.61 -4.41 6.48
N TYR A 89 3.22 -3.24 6.50
CA TYR A 89 2.87 -2.11 5.66
C TYR A 89 4.09 -1.60 4.92
N LYS A 90 3.88 -0.99 3.76
CA LYS A 90 4.83 -0.07 3.15
C LYS A 90 4.33 1.35 3.35
N ALA A 91 5.21 2.31 3.65
CA ALA A 91 4.83 3.72 3.72
C ALA A 91 6.04 4.63 3.49
N GLU A 92 5.81 5.89 3.07
CA GLU A 92 6.88 6.89 2.97
C GLU A 92 7.51 7.22 4.34
N ASN A 93 6.75 7.09 5.44
CA ASN A 93 7.21 7.35 6.81
C ASN A 93 6.28 6.70 7.85
N LYS A 94 6.68 6.77 9.13
CA LYS A 94 5.95 6.19 10.27
C LYS A 94 4.65 6.93 10.55
N GLU A 95 4.62 8.24 10.36
CA GLU A 95 3.47 9.11 10.67
C GLU A 95 2.23 8.73 9.86
N LEU A 96 2.41 8.28 8.60
CA LEU A 96 1.31 7.74 7.80
C LEU A 96 0.68 6.48 8.42
N ILE A 97 1.48 5.61 9.06
CA ILE A 97 0.96 4.43 9.75
C ILE A 97 0.14 4.84 10.99
N GLU A 98 0.61 5.84 11.73
CA GLU A 98 -0.10 6.40 12.89
C GLU A 98 -1.41 7.08 12.48
N GLU A 99 -1.39 7.87 11.40
CA GLU A 99 -2.59 8.52 10.85
C GLU A 99 -3.62 7.48 10.37
N HIS A 100 -3.18 6.42 9.69
CA HIS A 100 -4.04 5.32 9.27
C HIS A 100 -4.72 4.64 10.47
N ALA A 101 -3.96 4.35 11.52
CA ALA A 101 -4.47 3.79 12.77
C ALA A 101 -5.50 4.70 13.44
N LYS A 102 -5.20 6.00 13.52
CA LYS A 102 -6.10 7.01 14.08
C LYS A 102 -7.40 7.12 13.31
N LYS A 103 -7.34 7.21 11.98
CA LYS A 103 -8.52 7.31 11.10
C LYS A 103 -9.37 6.05 11.12
N GLY A 104 -8.74 4.88 11.19
CA GLY A 104 -9.42 3.59 11.21
C GLY A 104 -9.92 3.14 12.58
N GLY A 105 -9.55 3.85 13.66
CA GLY A 105 -10.00 3.54 15.02
C GLY A 105 -9.41 2.24 15.60
N PHE A 106 -8.29 1.76 15.08
CA PHE A 106 -7.60 0.57 15.58
C PHE A 106 -6.24 0.93 16.18
N PRO A 107 -5.76 0.17 17.20
CA PRO A 107 -4.54 0.52 17.91
C PRO A 107 -3.30 0.25 17.05
N ALA A 108 -2.25 1.03 17.25
CA ALA A 108 -0.90 0.79 16.72
C ALA A 108 0.09 0.87 17.89
N ASN A 109 0.08 -0.15 18.75
CA ASN A 109 0.80 -0.15 20.02
C ASN A 109 2.32 -0.07 19.82
N SER A 110 2.84 -0.69 18.76
CA SER A 110 4.22 -0.55 18.33
C SER A 110 4.29 -0.46 16.81
N ILE A 111 5.16 0.39 16.29
CA ILE A 111 5.44 0.56 14.86
C ILE A 111 6.96 0.58 14.71
N SER A 112 7.50 -0.40 13.99
CA SER A 112 8.94 -0.56 13.76
C SER A 112 9.24 -0.55 12.26
N GLU A 113 10.16 0.31 11.83
CA GLU A 113 10.73 0.21 10.49
C GLU A 113 11.58 -1.06 10.39
N VAL A 114 11.41 -1.81 9.30
CA VAL A 114 12.19 -3.02 9.03
C VAL A 114 13.56 -2.61 8.51
N ALA A 115 14.59 -2.82 9.31
CA ALA A 115 15.97 -2.55 8.91
C ALA A 115 16.50 -3.55 7.88
N THR A 116 16.14 -4.82 8.03
CA THR A 116 16.55 -5.90 7.12
C THR A 116 15.58 -7.07 7.20
N LEU A 117 15.45 -7.83 6.11
CA LEU A 117 14.73 -9.10 6.07
C LEU A 117 15.75 -10.23 6.04
N ILE A 118 15.63 -11.15 7.01
CA ILE A 118 16.39 -12.40 7.00
C ILE A 118 15.46 -13.57 6.73
N SER A 119 15.99 -14.60 6.07
CA SER A 119 15.30 -15.84 5.75
C SER A 119 16.31 -16.99 5.70
N PRO A 120 15.89 -18.26 5.53
CA PRO A 120 16.84 -19.35 5.29
C PRO A 120 17.79 -19.07 4.12
N ALA A 121 17.36 -18.33 3.08
CA ALA A 121 18.24 -17.94 1.99
C ALA A 121 19.37 -16.99 2.44
N THR A 122 19.16 -16.19 3.49
CA THR A 122 20.21 -15.34 4.07
C THR A 122 21.31 -16.15 4.73
N ALA A 123 21.01 -17.38 5.19
CA ALA A 123 22.02 -18.26 5.78
C ALA A 123 22.99 -18.85 4.74
N GLU A 124 22.61 -18.84 3.46
CA GLU A 124 23.37 -19.43 2.34
C GLU A 124 24.08 -18.37 1.47
N GLN A 125 24.11 -17.10 1.90
CA GLN A 125 24.73 -15.99 1.16
C GLN A 125 26.25 -15.92 1.34
#